data_AF-A0A9P7GHW4-F1
#
_entry.id   AF-A0A9P7GHW4-F1
#
_cell.length_a   1.000
_cell.length_b   1.000
_cell.length_c   1.000
_cell.angle_alpha   90.00
_cell.angle_beta   90.00
_cell.angle_gamma   90.00
#
_symmetry.space_group_name_H-M   'P 1'
#
loop_
_entity.id
_entity.type
_entity.pdbx_description
1 polymer ?
#
loop_
_entity_poly.entity_id
_entity_poly.type
_entity_poly.pdbx_seq_one_letter_code
_entity_poly.pdbx_strand_id
1 'polypeptide(L)'
;MSSNMPIPLNTIRAGYVELSCLVNTALWTQQGDAARLGAVRRDCINLLDIACQHRIIIPATELTTLEEILLRMVDCLDEATQQSSDPAQHPFGPTTSLVHTGVPGRPHIDIDVDLLSVALDLRGPTHLASIFQCHPHTIQLRALEYGLAQPGAPVYVEYETEDGQVLRIY
;
A
#
# COMPACT_ATOMS: atom_id res chain seq x y z
N MET A 1 40.94 19.13 -10.73
CA MET A 1 40.92 18.01 -11.70
C MET A 1 40.63 16.75 -10.91
N SER A 2 39.37 16.35 -10.81
CA SER A 2 38.98 15.14 -10.09
C SER A 2 39.38 13.95 -10.95
N SER A 3 40.33 13.14 -10.48
CA SER A 3 40.74 11.91 -11.16
C SER A 3 39.52 10.98 -11.28
N ASN A 4 39.04 10.80 -12.51
CA ASN A 4 37.90 9.94 -12.79
C ASN A 4 38.35 8.47 -12.69
N MET A 5 38.33 7.92 -11.48
CA MET A 5 38.67 6.53 -11.23
C MET A 5 37.59 5.65 -11.86
N PRO A 6 37.94 4.65 -12.70
CA PRO A 6 36.95 3.79 -13.33
C PRO A 6 36.19 3.00 -12.27
N ILE A 7 34.87 3.19 -12.21
CA ILE A 7 33.98 2.43 -11.34
C ILE A 7 33.85 1.00 -11.89
N PRO A 8 33.90 -0.05 -11.06
CA PRO A 8 33.70 -1.41 -11.53
C PRO A 8 32.30 -1.61 -12.13
N LEU A 9 32.20 -2.38 -13.22
CA LEU A 9 30.92 -2.69 -13.88
C LEU A 9 29.89 -3.30 -12.91
N ASN A 10 30.34 -4.15 -11.99
CA ASN A 10 29.47 -4.76 -10.97
C ASN A 10 28.83 -3.73 -10.04
N THR A 11 29.49 -2.61 -9.77
CA THR A 11 28.94 -1.52 -8.95
C THR A 11 27.79 -0.82 -9.67
N ILE A 12 27.92 -0.58 -10.97
CA ILE A 12 26.86 0.01 -11.79
C ILE A 12 25.64 -0.91 -11.84
N ARG A 13 25.85 -2.22 -12.05
CA ARG A 13 24.77 -3.22 -12.04
C ARG A 13 24.08 -3.32 -10.68
N ALA A 14 24.84 -3.30 -9.58
CA ALA A 14 24.28 -3.31 -8.23
C ALA A 14 23.43 -2.05 -7.98
N GLY A 15 23.93 -0.87 -8.39
CA GLY A 15 23.19 0.38 -8.31
C GLY A 15 21.87 0.34 -9.09
N TYR A 16 21.86 -0.27 -10.28
CA TYR A 16 20.63 -0.47 -11.05
C TYR A 16 19.59 -1.34 -10.32
N VAL A 17 20.01 -2.44 -9.70
CA VAL A 17 19.10 -3.35 -8.96
C VAL A 17 18.49 -2.62 -7.75
N GLU A 18 19.33 -1.92 -6.99
CA GLU A 18 18.87 -1.13 -5.83
C GLU A 18 17.89 -0.04 -6.26
N LEU A 19 18.24 0.72 -7.30
CA LEU A 19 17.39 1.77 -7.84
C LEU A 19 16.06 1.22 -8.34
N SER A 20 16.04 0.06 -9.00
CA SER A 20 14.80 -0.59 -9.45
C SER A 20 13.86 -0.93 -8.29
N CYS A 21 14.42 -1.36 -7.14
CA CYS A 21 13.66 -1.62 -5.93
C CYS A 21 13.08 -0.32 -5.33
N LEU A 22 13.89 0.75 -5.31
CA LEU A 22 13.48 2.07 -4.84
C LEU A 22 12.36 2.67 -5.71
N VAL A 23 12.49 2.59 -7.03
CA VAL A 23 11.47 3.05 -7.98
C VAL A 23 10.15 2.31 -7.76
N ASN A 24 10.18 0.97 -7.69
CA ASN A 24 8.97 0.19 -7.42
C ASN A 24 8.33 0.60 -6.09
N THR A 25 9.12 0.71 -5.03
CA THR A 25 8.61 1.12 -3.71
C THR A 25 8.00 2.51 -3.76
N ALA A 26 8.64 3.46 -4.44
CA ALA A 26 8.17 4.84 -4.57
C ALA A 26 6.86 4.92 -5.35
N LEU A 27 6.75 4.22 -6.49
CA LEU A 27 5.52 4.19 -7.29
C LEU A 27 4.34 3.59 -6.53
N TRP A 28 4.57 2.53 -5.74
CA TRP A 28 3.49 1.85 -5.01
C TRP A 28 3.07 2.54 -3.71
N THR A 29 4.00 3.21 -3.03
CA THR A 29 3.76 3.67 -1.64
C THR A 29 3.82 5.17 -1.46
N GLN A 30 4.36 5.91 -2.42
CA GLN A 30 4.66 7.35 -2.30
C GLN A 30 3.97 8.18 -3.38
N GLN A 31 2.92 7.65 -4.00
CA GLN A 31 2.03 8.42 -4.88
C GLN A 31 1.33 9.50 -4.02
N GLY A 32 1.81 10.75 -4.10
CA GLY A 32 1.45 11.81 -3.14
C GLY A 32 2.64 12.62 -2.63
N ASP A 33 3.83 12.01 -2.56
CA ASP A 33 5.05 12.63 -2.02
C ASP A 33 5.98 13.05 -3.17
N ALA A 34 5.64 14.18 -3.82
CA ALA A 34 6.39 14.71 -4.95
C ALA A 34 7.88 14.97 -4.63
N ALA A 35 8.20 15.31 -3.37
CA ALA A 35 9.58 15.54 -2.96
C ALA A 35 10.39 14.24 -3.02
N ARG A 36 9.80 13.13 -2.57
CA ARG A 36 10.45 11.83 -2.55
C ARG A 36 10.51 11.19 -3.94
N LEU A 37 9.45 11.31 -4.75
CA LEU A 37 9.47 10.93 -6.16
C LEU A 37 10.58 11.69 -6.92
N GLY A 38 10.69 13.01 -6.68
CA GLY A 38 11.75 13.84 -7.27
C GLY A 38 13.16 13.45 -6.83
N ALA A 39 13.35 12.91 -5.63
CA ALA A 39 14.64 12.38 -5.18
C ALA A 39 15.03 11.12 -5.95
N VAL A 40 14.13 10.13 -6.02
CA VAL A 40 14.37 8.87 -6.77
C VAL A 40 14.59 9.15 -8.26
N ARG A 41 13.88 10.13 -8.82
CA ARG A 41 14.08 10.60 -10.20
C ARG A 41 15.51 11.13 -10.43
N ARG A 42 16.03 11.95 -9.51
CA ARG A 42 17.42 12.43 -9.59
C ARG A 42 18.42 11.29 -9.51
N ASP A 43 18.15 10.28 -8.68
CA ASP A 43 19.01 9.10 -8.58
C ASP A 43 19.04 8.30 -9.89
N CYS A 44 17.91 8.19 -10.60
CA CYS A 44 17.86 7.59 -11.94
C CYS A 44 18.73 8.36 -12.95
N ILE A 45 18.62 9.68 -12.97
CA ILE A 45 19.42 10.54 -13.87
C ILE A 45 20.91 10.44 -13.52
N ASN A 46 21.25 10.47 -12.23
CA ASN A 46 22.63 10.33 -11.77
C ASN A 46 23.23 8.99 -12.22
N LEU A 47 22.47 7.88 -12.11
CA LEU A 47 22.95 6.58 -12.56
C LEU A 47 23.12 6.52 -14.09
N LEU A 48 22.22 7.16 -14.84
CA LEU A 48 22.34 7.29 -16.30
C LEU A 48 23.61 8.06 -16.69
N ASP A 49 23.88 9.18 -16.03
CA ASP A 49 25.10 9.98 -16.26
C ASP A 49 26.37 9.17 -15.96
N ILE A 50 26.37 8.42 -14.85
CA ILE A 50 27.47 7.51 -14.48
C ILE A 50 27.67 6.44 -15.57
N ALA A 51 26.59 5.80 -16.03
CA ALA A 51 26.68 4.78 -17.07
C ALA A 51 27.27 5.34 -18.38
N CYS A 52 26.81 6.52 -18.81
CA CYS A 52 27.33 7.22 -19.99
C CYS A 52 28.82 7.57 -19.87
N GLN A 53 29.25 8.06 -18.70
CA GLN A 53 30.67 8.36 -18.43
C GLN A 53 31.55 7.11 -18.50
N HIS A 54 31.01 5.95 -18.14
CA HIS A 54 31.71 4.67 -18.13
C HIS A 54 31.38 3.77 -19.34
N ARG A 55 30.92 4.35 -20.47
CA ARG A 55 30.56 3.59 -21.69
C ARG A 55 31.64 2.66 -22.24
N ILE A 56 32.92 2.87 -21.88
CA ILE A 56 34.05 2.04 -22.35
C ILE A 56 34.04 0.65 -21.71
N ILE A 57 33.53 0.52 -20.48
CA ILE A 57 33.51 -0.76 -19.73
C ILE A 57 32.18 -1.50 -19.81
N ILE A 58 31.11 -0.83 -20.29
CA ILE A 58 29.77 -1.40 -20.42
C ILE A 58 29.61 -1.90 -21.86
N PRO A 59 29.17 -3.16 -22.09
CA PRO A 59 28.82 -3.63 -23.42
C PRO A 59 27.78 -2.71 -24.08
N ALA A 60 27.98 -2.35 -25.35
CA ALA A 60 27.11 -1.39 -26.04
C ALA A 60 25.61 -1.79 -26.01
N THR A 61 25.32 -3.09 -26.12
CA THR A 61 23.96 -3.61 -26.03
C THR A 61 23.35 -3.42 -24.64
N GLU A 62 24.13 -3.68 -23.59
CA GLU A 62 23.71 -3.49 -22.20
C GLU A 62 23.50 -2.01 -21.88
N LEU A 63 24.36 -1.12 -22.41
CA LEU A 63 24.22 0.32 -22.24
C LEU A 63 22.91 0.84 -22.85
N THR A 64 22.59 0.47 -24.09
CA THR A 64 21.34 0.89 -24.75
C THR A 64 20.11 0.41 -23.98
N THR A 65 20.11 -0.84 -23.50
CA THR A 65 19.00 -1.37 -22.68
C THR A 65 18.89 -0.63 -21.34
N LEU A 66 20.02 -0.33 -20.70
CA LEU A 66 20.04 0.40 -19.43
C LEU A 66 19.51 1.83 -19.62
N GLU A 67 19.92 2.52 -20.68
CA GLU A 67 19.43 3.86 -21.04
C GLU A 67 17.91 3.86 -21.24
N GLU A 68 17.39 2.92 -22.04
CA GLU A 68 15.95 2.79 -22.31
C GLU A 68 15.16 2.55 -21.01
N ILE A 69 15.63 1.64 -20.15
CA ILE A 69 14.94 1.31 -18.90
C ILE A 69 14.98 2.50 -17.93
N LEU A 70 16.12 3.17 -17.77
CA LEU A 70 16.24 4.31 -16.86
C LEU A 70 15.38 5.49 -17.32
N LEU A 71 15.33 5.77 -18.62
CA LEU A 71 14.43 6.79 -19.17
C LEU A 71 12.96 6.44 -18.89
N ARG A 72 12.58 5.18 -19.11
CA ARG A 72 11.23 4.72 -18.78
C ARG A 72 10.89 4.85 -17.29
N MET A 73 11.84 4.58 -16.39
CA MET A 73 11.65 4.79 -14.94
C MET A 73 11.43 6.27 -14.62
N VAL A 74 12.19 7.17 -15.25
CA VAL A 74 12.00 8.62 -15.10
C VAL A 74 10.62 9.05 -15.59
N ASP A 75 10.18 8.56 -16.75
CA ASP A 75 8.84 8.86 -17.30
C ASP A 75 7.73 8.40 -16.35
N CYS A 76 7.84 7.18 -15.79
CA CYS A 76 6.86 6.69 -14.80
C CYS A 76 6.83 7.53 -13.52
N LEU A 77 7.98 8.00 -13.04
CA LEU A 77 8.06 8.88 -11.86
C LEU A 77 7.48 10.27 -12.15
N ASP A 78 7.70 10.80 -13.36
CA ASP A 78 7.13 12.08 -13.80
C ASP A 78 5.60 11.98 -13.92
N GLU A 79 5.09 10.90 -14.50
CA GLU A 79 3.66 10.62 -14.57
C GLU A 79 3.04 10.50 -13.16
N ALA A 80 3.67 9.73 -12.25
CA ALA A 80 3.20 9.61 -10.87
C ALA A 80 3.20 10.95 -10.12
N THR A 81 4.18 11.81 -10.39
CA THR A 81 4.26 13.16 -9.81
C THR A 81 3.16 14.06 -10.35
N GLN A 82 2.84 13.95 -11.64
CA GLN A 82 1.74 14.69 -12.26
C GLN A 82 0.38 14.23 -11.71
N GLN A 83 0.14 12.91 -11.64
CA GLN A 83 -1.08 12.33 -11.06
C GLN A 83 -1.27 12.72 -9.59
N SER A 84 -0.17 12.86 -8.83
CA SER A 84 -0.21 13.35 -7.45
C SER A 84 -0.57 14.83 -7.34
N SER A 85 -0.28 15.62 -8.37
CA SER A 85 -0.52 17.07 -8.37
C SER A 85 -1.94 17.42 -8.80
N ASP A 86 -2.63 16.50 -9.47
CA ASP A 86 -4.04 16.64 -9.77
C ASP A 86 -4.84 16.61 -8.45
N PRO A 87 -5.60 17.68 -8.13
CA PRO A 87 -6.49 17.64 -6.97
C PRO A 87 -7.44 16.45 -7.16
N ALA A 88 -7.63 15.65 -6.10
CA ALA A 88 -8.52 14.50 -6.13
C ALA A 88 -9.85 14.93 -6.77
N GLN A 89 -10.08 14.53 -8.01
CA GLN A 89 -11.19 15.04 -8.83
C GLN A 89 -12.55 14.72 -8.19
N HIS A 90 -12.55 13.77 -7.26
CA HIS A 90 -13.66 13.45 -6.40
C HIS A 90 -13.19 13.59 -4.96
N PRO A 91 -13.80 14.46 -4.13
CA PRO A 91 -13.64 14.32 -2.70
C PRO A 91 -14.09 12.90 -2.37
N PHE A 92 -13.18 12.07 -1.84
CA PHE A 92 -13.58 10.78 -1.31
C PHE A 92 -14.72 11.06 -0.34
N GLY A 93 -15.91 10.53 -0.67
CA GLY A 93 -17.04 10.60 0.23
C GLY A 93 -16.63 10.05 1.59
N PRO A 94 -17.25 10.49 2.69
CA PRO A 94 -16.91 9.98 4.00
C PRO A 94 -17.00 8.45 3.96
N THR A 95 -15.87 7.80 4.23
CA THR A 95 -15.69 6.34 4.19
C THR A 95 -16.67 5.63 5.13
N THR A 96 -17.11 6.35 6.15
CA THR A 96 -18.14 5.95 7.09
C THR A 96 -19.20 7.02 7.15
N SER A 97 -20.47 6.63 7.15
CA SER A 97 -21.58 7.56 7.38
C SER A 97 -22.23 7.29 8.75
N LEU A 98 -22.63 8.36 9.45
CA LEU A 98 -23.42 8.24 10.67
C LEU A 98 -24.91 8.21 10.31
N VAL A 99 -25.50 7.03 10.38
CA VAL A 99 -26.93 6.82 10.11
C VAL A 99 -27.71 7.05 11.40
N HIS A 100 -28.60 8.04 11.37
CA HIS A 100 -29.53 8.32 12.47
C HIS A 100 -30.83 7.56 12.22
N THR A 101 -31.14 6.57 13.05
CA THR A 101 -32.32 5.70 12.90
C THR A 101 -33.61 6.31 13.48
N GLY A 102 -33.53 7.49 14.10
CA GLY A 102 -34.66 8.14 14.77
C GLY A 102 -35.04 7.51 16.13
N VAL A 103 -34.36 6.44 16.54
CA VAL A 103 -34.56 5.78 17.83
C VAL A 103 -33.55 6.34 18.85
N PRO A 104 -33.95 6.59 20.12
CA PRO A 104 -33.00 6.98 21.15
C PRO A 104 -31.93 5.89 21.34
N GLY A 105 -30.66 6.26 21.13
CA GLY A 105 -29.53 5.32 21.18
C GLY A 105 -28.26 5.90 20.57
N ARG A 106 -27.17 5.12 20.59
CA ARG A 106 -25.91 5.48 19.92
C ARG A 106 -26.11 5.43 18.40
N PRO A 107 -25.70 6.46 17.64
CA PRO A 107 -25.86 6.47 16.19
C PRO A 107 -25.09 5.33 15.54
N HIS A 108 -25.62 4.84 14.42
CA HIS A 108 -25.14 3.67 13.72
C HIS A 108 -24.07 4.09 12.70
N ILE A 109 -22.88 3.49 12.76
CA ILE A 109 -21.77 3.81 11.84
C ILE A 109 -21.85 2.85 10.66
N ASP A 110 -22.30 3.31 9.51
CA ASP A 110 -22.39 2.52 8.28
C ASP A 110 -21.07 2.62 7.49
N ILE A 111 -20.59 1.48 7.00
CA ILE A 111 -19.33 1.37 6.25
C ILE A 111 -19.67 0.77 4.89
N ASP A 112 -19.15 1.36 3.82
CA ASP A 112 -19.34 0.81 2.47
C ASP A 112 -18.86 -0.66 2.40
N VAL A 113 -19.73 -1.54 1.87
CA VAL A 113 -19.53 -3.00 1.90
C VAL A 113 -18.35 -3.41 1.02
N ASP A 114 -18.27 -2.83 -0.19
CA ASP A 114 -17.22 -3.14 -1.15
C ASP A 114 -15.86 -2.71 -0.59
N LEU A 115 -15.79 -1.51 -0.02
CA LEU A 115 -14.58 -1.03 0.62
C LEU A 115 -14.18 -1.86 1.85
N LEU A 116 -15.15 -2.23 2.70
CA LEU A 116 -14.86 -3.04 3.88
C LEU A 116 -14.36 -4.43 3.49
N SER A 117 -14.88 -5.03 2.41
CA SER A 117 -14.42 -6.34 1.91
C SER A 117 -12.94 -6.29 1.50
N VAL A 118 -12.56 -5.32 0.67
CA VAL A 118 -11.18 -5.14 0.21
C VAL A 118 -10.25 -4.80 1.39
N ALA A 119 -10.73 -3.98 2.33
CA ALA A 119 -9.96 -3.59 3.50
C ALA A 119 -9.64 -4.77 4.43
N LEU A 120 -10.61 -5.68 4.63
CA LEU A 120 -10.43 -6.88 5.47
C LEU A 120 -9.45 -7.88 4.85
N ASP A 121 -9.42 -8.00 3.53
CA ASP A 121 -8.44 -8.84 2.81
C ASP A 121 -7.01 -8.32 2.98
N LEU A 122 -6.84 -7.00 3.06
CA LEU A 122 -5.54 -6.37 3.20
C LEU A 122 -5.06 -6.27 4.66
N ARG A 123 -5.96 -6.03 5.61
CA ARG A 123 -5.62 -5.75 7.02
C ARG A 123 -6.70 -6.25 7.99
N GLY A 124 -6.27 -6.71 9.16
CA GLY A 124 -7.17 -7.09 10.24
C GLY A 124 -7.92 -5.90 10.88
N PRO A 125 -9.07 -6.13 11.55
CA PRO A 125 -9.95 -5.09 12.10
C PRO A 125 -9.27 -4.06 13.01
N THR A 126 -8.25 -4.46 13.77
CA THR A 126 -7.51 -3.57 14.66
C THR A 126 -6.79 -2.46 13.91
N HIS A 127 -6.23 -2.74 12.74
CA HIS A 127 -5.53 -1.75 11.93
C HIS A 127 -6.48 -0.88 11.12
N LEU A 128 -7.67 -1.40 10.81
CA LEU A 128 -8.72 -0.68 10.09
C LEU A 128 -9.41 0.37 10.97
N ALA A 129 -9.36 0.23 12.29
CA ALA A 129 -9.96 1.16 13.25
C ALA A 129 -9.50 2.61 13.07
N SER A 130 -8.23 2.84 12.74
CA SER A 130 -7.70 4.20 12.50
C SER A 130 -8.17 4.78 11.16
N ILE A 131 -8.45 3.94 10.16
CA ILE A 131 -8.89 4.34 8.82
C ILE A 131 -10.36 4.74 8.86
N PHE A 132 -11.22 3.88 9.42
CA PHE A 132 -12.65 4.13 9.53
C PHE A 132 -13.03 4.95 10.77
N GLN A 133 -12.05 5.37 11.57
CA GLN A 133 -12.22 6.15 12.80
C GLN A 133 -13.27 5.55 13.76
N CYS A 134 -13.30 4.22 13.87
CA CYS A 134 -14.25 3.50 14.70
C CYS A 134 -13.57 2.37 15.48
N HIS A 135 -14.25 1.83 16.49
CA HIS A 135 -13.67 0.77 17.33
C HIS A 135 -13.54 -0.55 16.53
N PRO A 136 -12.48 -1.35 16.70
CA PRO A 136 -12.30 -2.61 15.97
C PRO A 136 -13.51 -3.57 16.07
N HIS A 137 -14.17 -3.59 17.23
CA HIS A 137 -15.40 -4.35 17.44
C HIS A 137 -16.55 -3.91 16.52
N THR A 138 -16.66 -2.61 16.21
CA THR A 138 -17.67 -2.10 15.27
C THR A 138 -17.40 -2.63 13.86
N ILE A 139 -16.13 -2.66 13.44
CA ILE A 139 -15.72 -3.19 12.14
C ILE A 139 -16.04 -4.69 12.05
N GLN A 140 -15.71 -5.47 13.09
CA GLN A 140 -16.08 -6.89 13.14
C GLN A 140 -17.58 -7.11 13.09
N LEU A 141 -18.36 -6.32 13.85
CA LEU A 141 -19.81 -6.41 13.83
C LEU A 141 -20.36 -6.15 12.42
N ARG A 142 -19.86 -5.12 11.72
CA ARG A 142 -20.24 -4.85 10.31
C ARG A 142 -19.85 -5.96 9.36
N ALA A 143 -18.65 -6.50 9.51
CA ALA A 143 -18.20 -7.62 8.69
C ALA A 143 -19.11 -8.84 8.87
N LEU A 144 -19.58 -9.11 10.09
CA LEU A 144 -20.55 -10.18 10.36
C LEU A 144 -21.93 -9.87 9.75
N GLU A 145 -22.43 -8.64 9.93
CA GLU A 145 -23.73 -8.21 9.39
C GLU A 145 -23.78 -8.25 7.86
N TYR A 146 -22.68 -7.90 7.17
CA TYR A 146 -22.57 -7.98 5.72
C TYR A 146 -22.19 -9.38 5.20
N GLY A 147 -21.94 -10.35 6.09
CA GLY A 147 -21.54 -11.71 5.69
C GLY A 147 -20.11 -11.83 5.15
N LEU A 148 -19.25 -10.84 5.42
CA LEU A 148 -17.82 -10.82 5.06
C LEU A 148 -16.96 -11.63 6.03
N ALA A 149 -17.42 -11.81 7.28
CA ALA A 149 -16.76 -12.60 8.30
C ALA A 149 -17.68 -13.72 8.81
N GLN A 150 -17.10 -14.83 9.23
CA GLN A 150 -17.82 -15.87 9.95
C GLN A 150 -17.83 -15.57 11.46
N PRO A 151 -18.93 -15.83 12.17
CA PRO A 151 -18.96 -15.79 13.62
C PRO A 151 -17.85 -16.68 14.19
N GLY A 152 -17.14 -16.18 15.21
CA GLY A 152 -16.19 -16.99 15.95
C GLY A 152 -16.87 -18.19 16.60
N ALA A 153 -16.14 -19.28 16.79
CA ALA A 153 -16.64 -20.41 17.56
C ALA A 153 -17.13 -19.92 18.94
N PRO A 154 -18.26 -20.45 19.44
CA PRO A 154 -18.76 -20.04 20.74
C PRO A 154 -17.71 -20.33 21.82
N VAL A 155 -17.55 -19.39 22.77
CA VAL A 155 -16.58 -19.50 23.88
C VAL A 155 -16.94 -20.66 24.81
N TYR A 156 -18.20 -21.07 24.84
CA TYR A 156 -18.64 -22.26 25.53
C TYR A 156 -19.83 -22.88 24.80
N VAL A 157 -19.99 -24.19 24.96
CA VAL A 157 -21.16 -24.94 24.51
C VAL A 157 -21.89 -25.46 25.73
N GLU A 158 -23.20 -25.22 25.78
CA GLU A 158 -24.08 -25.77 26.81
C GLU A 158 -24.58 -27.15 26.36
N TYR A 159 -24.39 -28.16 27.20
CA TYR A 159 -24.93 -29.51 27.00
C TYR A 159 -25.95 -29.80 28.10
N GLU A 160 -27.17 -30.14 27.70
CA GLU A 160 -28.16 -30.67 28.62
C GLU A 160 -27.94 -32.18 28.77
N THR A 161 -27.69 -32.62 30.00
CA THR A 161 -27.51 -34.05 30.32
C THR A 161 -28.85 -34.73 30.56
N GLU A 162 -28.90 -36.06 30.50
CA GLU A 162 -30.13 -36.85 30.71
C GLU A 162 -30.77 -36.60 32.09
N ASP A 163 -29.99 -36.15 33.07
CA ASP A 163 -30.45 -35.77 34.42
C ASP A 163 -31.08 -34.36 34.49
N GLY A 164 -31.15 -33.63 33.38
CA GLY A 164 -31.63 -32.24 33.32
C GLY A 164 -30.62 -31.20 33.81
N GLN A 165 -29.36 -31.58 34.03
CA GLN A 165 -28.29 -30.67 34.42
C GLN A 165 -27.65 -30.04 33.17
N VAL A 166 -27.54 -28.70 33.13
CA VAL A 166 -26.84 -27.97 32.06
C VAL A 166 -25.35 -27.88 32.39
N LEU A 167 -24.50 -28.49 31.56
CA LEU A 167 -23.05 -28.44 31.66
C LEU A 167 -22.51 -27.40 30.67
N ARG A 168 -21.68 -26.45 31.15
CA ARG A 168 -20.95 -25.49 30.29
C ARG A 168 -19.55 -26.01 30.03
N ILE A 169 -19.23 -26.29 28.78
CA ILE A 169 -17.90 -26.70 28.33
C ILE A 169 -17.26 -25.49 27.63
N TYR A 170 -16.09 -25.06 28.13
CA TYR A 170 -15.29 -23.97 27.59
C TYR A 170 -14.22 -24.47 26.62
#